data_AF-A0A662V6V0-F1
#
_entry.id   AF-A0A662V6V0-F1
#
_cell.length_a   1.000
_cell.length_b   1.000
_cell.length_c   1.000
_cell.angle_alpha   90.00
_cell.angle_beta   90.00
_cell.angle_gamma   90.00
#
_symmetry.space_group_name_H-M   'P 1'
#
loop_
_entity.id
_entity.type
_entity.pdbx_description
1 polymer ?
#
loop_
_entity_poly.entity_id
_entity_poly.type
_entity_poly.pdbx_seq_one_letter_code
_entity_poly.pdbx_strand_id
1 'polypeptide(L)'
;MSAVEATLLFQRAATRLDEAAAALMQGRCREGLRAAKEALKLFIQSLSTLMGSPLHGVENPHYLAAVAEPLTGSRVFRLVTNAYLAENIYSDPCSALRLYVDACREVADRIRRLDPYLDIDRRTFRY
;
A
#
# COMPACT_ATOMS: atom_id res chain seq x y z
N MET A 1 -15.48 16.33 -6.66
CA MET A 1 -14.28 16.59 -5.83
C MET A 1 -13.48 15.32 -5.49
N SER A 2 -14.09 14.13 -5.43
CA SER A 2 -13.42 12.87 -5.01
C SER A 2 -12.32 12.34 -5.96
N ALA A 3 -12.44 12.52 -7.28
CA ALA A 3 -11.49 11.93 -8.23
C ALA A 3 -10.07 12.55 -8.18
N VAL A 4 -9.98 13.88 -7.96
CA VAL A 4 -8.69 14.59 -7.84
C VAL A 4 -7.99 14.18 -6.55
N GLU A 5 -8.73 14.09 -5.45
CA GLU A 5 -8.21 13.63 -4.16
C GLU A 5 -7.69 12.19 -4.24
N ALA A 6 -8.48 11.28 -4.81
CA ALA A 6 -8.06 9.89 -5.03
C ALA A 6 -6.78 9.80 -5.86
N THR A 7 -6.67 10.63 -6.90
CA THR A 7 -5.47 10.72 -7.74
C THR A 7 -4.27 11.17 -6.90
N LEU A 8 -4.37 12.28 -6.17
CA LEU A 8 -3.27 12.79 -5.34
C LEU A 8 -2.80 11.76 -4.30
N LEU A 9 -3.74 11.07 -3.65
CA LEU A 9 -3.43 9.98 -2.72
C LEU A 9 -2.68 8.84 -3.41
N PHE A 10 -3.14 8.39 -4.58
CA PHE A 10 -2.47 7.37 -5.37
C PHE A 10 -1.05 7.81 -5.75
N GLN A 11 -0.90 9.05 -6.20
CA GLN A 11 0.40 9.55 -6.64
C GLN A 11 1.43 9.56 -5.50
N ARG A 12 1.01 10.00 -4.32
CA ARG A 12 1.83 10.00 -3.10
C ARG A 12 2.11 8.57 -2.62
N ALA A 13 1.12 7.67 -2.71
CA ALA A 13 1.28 6.26 -2.36
C ALA A 13 2.37 5.59 -3.21
N ALA A 14 2.35 5.83 -4.52
CA ALA A 14 3.33 5.27 -5.43
C ALA A 14 4.76 5.81 -5.17
N THR A 15 4.94 7.10 -4.87
CA THR A 15 6.25 7.63 -4.45
C THR A 15 6.78 6.92 -3.21
N ARG A 16 5.92 6.68 -2.21
CA ARG A 16 6.30 5.92 -1.00
C ARG A 16 6.59 4.45 -1.28
N LEU A 17 5.90 3.85 -2.25
CA LEU A 17 6.18 2.49 -2.69
C LEU A 17 7.55 2.39 -3.36
N ASP A 18 7.93 3.38 -4.18
CA ASP A 18 9.25 3.43 -4.81
C ASP A 18 10.37 3.54 -3.76
N GLU A 19 10.18 4.39 -2.74
CA GLU A 19 11.09 4.49 -1.59
C GLU A 19 11.23 3.14 -0.86
N ALA A 20 10.11 2.46 -0.61
CA ALA A 20 10.09 1.14 0.03
C ALA A 20 10.77 0.06 -0.81
N ALA A 21 10.54 0.05 -2.11
CA ALA A 21 11.15 -0.90 -3.04
C ALA A 21 12.67 -0.68 -3.14
N ALA A 22 13.11 0.57 -3.22
CA ALA A 22 14.53 0.91 -3.20
C ALA A 22 15.21 0.48 -1.90
N ALA A 23 14.56 0.70 -0.75
CA ALA A 23 15.07 0.25 0.55
C ALA A 23 15.17 -1.28 0.63
N LEU A 24 14.20 -2.01 0.07
CA LEU A 24 14.22 -3.48 -0.01
C LEU A 24 15.42 -3.97 -0.84
N MET A 25 15.65 -3.37 -2.01
CA MET A 25 16.78 -3.71 -2.90
C MET A 25 18.15 -3.44 -2.24
N GLN A 26 18.22 -2.44 -1.36
CA GLN A 26 19.45 -2.04 -0.67
C GLN A 26 19.61 -2.71 0.71
N GLY A 27 18.72 -3.62 1.09
CA GLY A 27 18.75 -4.28 2.40
C GLY A 27 18.42 -3.37 3.59
N ARG A 28 17.95 -2.14 3.36
CA ARG A 28 17.56 -1.15 4.39
C ARG A 28 16.13 -1.38 4.89
N CYS A 29 15.83 -2.60 5.30
CA CYS A 29 14.46 -3.07 5.49
C CYS A 29 13.67 -2.27 6.55
N ARG A 30 14.30 -1.90 7.66
CA ARG A 30 13.65 -1.11 8.73
C ARG A 30 13.24 0.29 8.27
N GLU A 31 14.07 0.94 7.45
CA GLU A 31 13.75 2.26 6.87
C GLU A 31 12.59 2.13 5.87
N GLY A 32 12.64 1.09 5.03
CA GLY A 32 11.60 0.81 4.03
C GLY A 32 10.22 0.52 4.62
N LEU A 33 10.14 -0.08 5.82
CA LEU A 33 8.87 -0.41 6.47
C LEU A 33 7.98 0.81 6.69
N ARG A 34 8.57 1.96 7.06
CA ARG A 34 7.82 3.20 7.25
C ARG A 34 7.18 3.66 5.95
N ALA A 35 7.97 3.66 4.87
CA ALA A 35 7.52 4.04 3.54
C ALA A 35 6.43 3.08 3.03
N ALA A 36 6.61 1.77 3.19
CA ALA A 36 5.65 0.77 2.74
C ALA A 36 4.29 0.87 3.48
N LYS A 37 4.31 1.12 4.79
CA LYS A 37 3.08 1.33 5.58
C LYS A 37 2.35 2.61 5.17
N GLU A 38 3.08 3.70 4.94
CA GLU A 38 2.49 4.96 4.44
C GLU A 38 1.90 4.76 3.03
N ALA A 39 2.62 4.06 2.14
CA ALA A 39 2.15 3.73 0.80
C ALA A 39 0.84 2.94 0.85
N LEU A 40 0.79 1.86 1.65
CA LEU A 40 -0.40 1.02 1.78
C LEU A 40 -1.60 1.82 2.28
N LYS A 41 -1.40 2.65 3.31
CA LYS A 41 -2.45 3.53 3.84
C LYS A 41 -3.02 4.44 2.75
N LEU A 42 -2.15 5.12 2.00
CA LEU A 42 -2.56 6.05 0.95
C LEU A 42 -3.24 5.33 -0.22
N PHE A 43 -2.80 4.12 -0.60
CA PHE A 43 -3.47 3.31 -1.61
C PHE A 43 -4.88 2.90 -1.17
N ILE A 44 -5.04 2.41 0.06
CA ILE A 44 -6.36 2.05 0.58
C ILE A 44 -7.29 3.26 0.63
N GLN A 45 -6.77 4.42 1.07
CA GLN A 45 -7.54 5.66 1.08
C GLN A 45 -7.97 6.07 -0.33
N SER A 46 -7.04 6.06 -1.30
CA SER A 46 -7.32 6.33 -2.71
C SER A 46 -8.42 5.40 -3.25
N LEU A 47 -8.29 4.10 -3.05
CA LEU A 47 -9.28 3.09 -3.44
C LEU A 47 -10.65 3.37 -2.80
N SER A 48 -10.68 3.65 -1.50
CA SER A 48 -11.91 3.92 -0.75
C SER A 48 -12.62 5.19 -1.26
N THR A 49 -11.85 6.22 -1.65
CA THR A 49 -12.37 7.45 -2.24
C THR A 49 -12.91 7.21 -3.65
N LEU A 50 -12.23 6.41 -4.48
CA LEU A 50 -12.74 6.01 -5.81
C LEU A 50 -14.05 5.23 -5.72
N MET A 51 -14.18 4.40 -4.69
CA MET A 51 -15.39 3.63 -4.43
C MET A 51 -16.50 4.43 -3.71
N GLY A 52 -16.27 5.70 -3.39
CA GLY A 52 -17.25 6.56 -2.72
C GLY A 52 -17.51 6.21 -1.25
N SER A 53 -16.60 5.46 -0.62
CA SER A 53 -16.69 5.04 0.80
C SER A 53 -15.39 5.38 1.53
N PRO A 54 -15.06 6.68 1.71
CA PRO A 54 -13.77 7.10 2.21
C PRO A 54 -13.53 6.63 3.66
N LEU A 55 -12.38 5.99 3.88
CA LEU A 55 -11.96 5.50 5.20
C LEU A 55 -11.07 6.55 5.89
N HIS A 56 -11.63 7.24 6.89
CA HIS A 56 -10.91 8.23 7.71
C HIS A 56 -10.61 7.72 9.13
N GLY A 57 -9.60 8.30 9.78
CA GLY A 57 -9.33 8.10 11.21
C GLY A 57 -8.62 6.81 11.61
N VAL A 58 -8.31 5.90 10.68
CA VAL A 58 -7.56 4.67 10.98
C VAL A 58 -6.08 4.84 10.61
N GLU A 59 -5.21 4.92 11.61
CA GLU A 59 -3.78 5.12 11.40
C GLU A 59 -2.97 3.83 11.29
N ASN A 60 -3.38 2.78 11.99
CA ASN A 60 -2.67 1.51 11.98
C ASN A 60 -2.96 0.74 10.67
N PRO A 61 -1.94 0.38 9.86
CA PRO A 61 -2.12 -0.32 8.60
C PRO A 61 -2.83 -1.67 8.72
N HIS A 62 -2.61 -2.39 9.83
CA HIS A 62 -3.25 -3.68 10.06
C HIS A 62 -4.76 -3.54 10.29
N TYR A 63 -5.17 -2.61 11.17
CA TYR A 63 -6.60 -2.31 11.37
C TYR A 63 -7.24 -1.71 10.12
N LEU A 64 -6.51 -0.86 9.39
CA LEU A 64 -6.99 -0.32 8.13
C LEU A 64 -7.24 -1.42 7.10
N ALA A 65 -6.33 -2.39 6.97
CA ALA A 65 -6.51 -3.53 6.07
C ALA A 65 -7.68 -4.43 6.46
N ALA A 66 -7.94 -4.59 7.77
CA ALA A 66 -9.11 -5.33 8.25
C ALA A 66 -10.42 -4.63 7.88
N VAL A 67 -10.53 -3.33 8.14
CA VAL A 67 -11.72 -2.53 7.81
C VAL A 67 -11.91 -2.42 6.29
N ALA A 68 -10.82 -2.32 5.54
CA ALA A 68 -10.85 -2.22 4.09
C ALA A 68 -10.90 -3.58 3.38
N GLU A 69 -11.01 -4.71 4.10
CA GLU A 69 -11.07 -6.04 3.48
C GLU A 69 -12.17 -6.17 2.42
N PRO A 70 -13.40 -5.62 2.59
CA PRO A 70 -14.42 -5.67 1.55
C PRO A 70 -14.01 -4.99 0.24
N LEU A 71 -13.10 -4.00 0.31
CA LEU A 71 -12.61 -3.22 -0.84
C LEU A 71 -11.35 -3.86 -1.45
N THR A 72 -10.43 -4.26 -0.59
CA THR A 72 -9.07 -4.73 -0.93
C THR A 72 -8.96 -6.25 -1.08
N GLY A 73 -9.94 -6.99 -0.59
CA GLY A 73 -10.01 -8.46 -0.61
C GLY A 73 -9.14 -9.17 0.43
N SER A 74 -9.52 -10.41 0.73
CA SER A 74 -8.88 -11.25 1.76
C SER A 74 -7.40 -11.56 1.52
N ARG A 75 -6.90 -11.41 0.29
CA ARG A 75 -5.46 -11.55 0.00
C ARG A 75 -4.66 -10.41 0.61
N VAL A 76 -5.10 -9.15 0.45
CA VAL A 76 -4.42 -7.98 1.03
C VAL A 76 -4.41 -8.07 2.54
N PHE A 77 -5.56 -8.42 3.14
CA PHE A 77 -5.64 -8.61 4.60
C PHE A 77 -4.65 -9.67 5.09
N ARG A 78 -4.58 -10.85 4.45
CA ARG A 78 -3.61 -11.90 4.81
C ARG A 78 -2.16 -11.45 4.68
N LEU A 79 -1.81 -10.74 3.60
CA LEU A 79 -0.45 -10.20 3.41
C LEU A 79 -0.07 -9.24 4.53
N VAL A 80 -0.97 -8.33 4.89
CA VAL A 80 -0.75 -7.33 5.96
C VAL A 80 -0.65 -7.99 7.33
N THR A 81 -1.48 -8.99 7.61
CA THR A 81 -1.40 -9.79 8.85
C THR A 81 -0.06 -10.52 8.95
N ASN A 82 0.36 -11.18 7.87
CA ASN A 82 1.66 -11.86 7.83
C ASN A 82 2.83 -10.87 7.97
N ALA A 83 2.72 -9.68 7.36
CA ALA A 83 3.71 -8.62 7.51
C ALA A 83 3.82 -8.14 8.96
N TYR A 84 2.67 -7.94 9.61
CA TYR A 84 2.60 -7.55 11.02
C TYR A 84 3.24 -8.60 11.94
N LEU A 85 2.98 -9.89 11.70
CA LEU A 85 3.61 -10.98 12.46
C LEU A 85 5.12 -11.04 12.20
N ALA A 86 5.56 -10.92 10.95
CA ALA A 86 6.98 -10.87 10.59
C ALA A 86 7.72 -9.74 11.32
N GLU A 87 7.12 -8.56 11.38
CA GLU A 87 7.74 -7.41 12.05
C GLU A 87 7.76 -7.53 13.57
N ASN A 88 6.61 -7.87 14.18
CA ASN A 88 6.41 -7.72 15.63
C ASN A 88 6.66 -9.00 16.43
N ILE A 89 6.49 -10.17 15.82
CA ILE A 89 6.66 -11.47 16.49
C ILE A 89 7.99 -12.10 16.09
N TYR A 90 8.25 -12.19 14.78
CA TYR A 90 9.44 -12.87 14.27
C TYR A 90 10.67 -11.96 14.15
N SER A 91 10.50 -10.64 14.35
CA SER A 91 11.58 -9.64 14.24
C SER A 91 12.34 -9.70 12.90
N ASP A 92 11.63 -10.05 11.82
CA ASP A 92 12.15 -10.12 10.45
C ASP A 92 11.62 -8.93 9.62
N PRO A 93 12.34 -7.79 9.63
CA PRO A 93 11.89 -6.58 8.95
C PRO A 93 11.93 -6.72 7.43
N CYS A 94 12.74 -7.61 6.87
CA CYS A 94 12.86 -7.77 5.42
C CYS A 94 11.70 -8.58 4.86
N SER A 95 11.31 -9.66 5.53
CA SER A 95 10.09 -10.40 5.18
C SER A 95 8.85 -9.52 5.36
N ALA A 96 8.79 -8.74 6.46
CA ALA A 96 7.70 -7.78 6.66
C ALA A 96 7.62 -6.73 5.55
N LEU A 97 8.75 -6.13 5.16
CA LEU A 97 8.80 -5.13 4.09
C LEU A 97 8.34 -5.73 2.75
N ARG A 98 8.81 -6.93 2.40
CA ARG A 98 8.38 -7.61 1.18
C ARG A 98 6.88 -7.83 1.15
N LEU A 99 6.30 -8.31 2.25
CA LEU A 99 4.86 -8.55 2.35
C LEU A 99 4.03 -7.25 2.26
N TYR A 100 4.51 -6.16 2.86
CA TYR A 100 3.86 -4.85 2.71
C TYR A 100 3.94 -4.31 1.28
N VAL A 101 5.08 -4.47 0.60
CA VAL A 101 5.24 -4.10 -0.81
C VAL A 101 4.29 -4.90 -1.71
N ASP A 102 4.17 -6.21 -1.47
CA ASP A 102 3.24 -7.07 -2.22
C ASP A 102 1.78 -6.67 -1.96
N ALA A 103 1.43 -6.31 -0.72
CA ALA A 103 0.10 -5.78 -0.40
C ALA A 103 -0.18 -4.46 -1.14
N CYS A 104 0.79 -3.55 -1.21
CA CYS A 104 0.65 -2.30 -1.96
C CYS A 104 0.40 -2.56 -3.45
N ARG A 105 1.15 -3.47 -4.06
CA ARG A 105 0.99 -3.86 -5.47
C ARG A 105 -0.40 -4.42 -5.75
N GLU A 106 -0.90 -5.30 -4.88
CA GLU A 106 -2.25 -5.87 -5.02
C GLU A 106 -3.35 -4.80 -4.92
N VAL A 107 -3.22 -3.82 -4.03
CA VAL A 107 -4.17 -2.70 -3.94
C VAL A 107 -4.06 -1.78 -5.16
N ALA A 108 -2.85 -1.50 -5.63
CA ALA A 108 -2.64 -0.69 -6.83
C ALA A 108 -3.21 -1.35 -8.10
N ASP A 109 -3.05 -2.66 -8.24
CA ASP A 109 -3.66 -3.43 -9.33
C ASP A 109 -5.20 -3.33 -9.31
N ARG A 110 -5.80 -3.31 -8.12
CA ARG A 110 -7.25 -3.07 -7.98
C ARG A 110 -7.64 -1.67 -8.41
N ILE A 111 -6.87 -0.66 -7.99
CA ILE A 111 -7.10 0.73 -8.41
C ILE A 111 -7.02 0.83 -9.93
N ARG A 112 -6.00 0.24 -10.56
CA ARG A 112 -5.84 0.21 -12.03
C ARG A 112 -7.04 -0.42 -12.75
N ARG A 113 -7.64 -1.48 -12.19
CA ARG A 113 -8.84 -2.13 -12.75
C ARG A 113 -10.09 -1.24 -12.65
N LEU A 114 -10.16 -0.37 -11.64
CA LEU A 114 -11.26 0.59 -11.47
C LEU A 114 -11.05 1.86 -12.31
N ASP A 115 -9.81 2.36 -12.35
CA ASP A 115 -9.41 3.53 -13.10
C ASP A 115 -8.09 3.26 -13.86
N PRO A 116 -8.15 2.92 -15.16
CA PRO A 116 -6.98 2.62 -15.97
C PRO A 116 -6.00 3.79 -16.17
N TYR A 117 -6.39 5.03 -15.81
CA TYR A 117 -5.49 6.17 -15.84
C TYR A 117 -4.54 6.20 -14.63
N LEU A 118 -4.87 5.46 -13.56
CA LEU A 118 -4.06 5.29 -12.37
C LEU A 118 -3.29 3.97 -12.45
N ASP A 119 -2.10 4.03 -13.05
CA ASP A 119 -1.21 2.87 -13.21
C ASP A 119 0.19 3.18 -12.69
N ILE A 120 0.74 2.27 -11.88
CA ILE A 120 2.12 2.37 -11.37
C ILE A 120 3.10 2.04 -12.49
N ASP A 121 2.77 1.12 -13.40
CA ASP A 121 3.69 0.69 -14.46
C ASP A 121 3.90 1.81 -15.51
N ARG A 122 2.86 2.62 -15.76
CA ARG A 122 2.96 3.82 -16.61
C ARG A 122 3.82 4.93 -16.01
N ARG A 123 4.19 4.83 -14.73
CA ARG A 123 5.12 5.77 -14.10
C ARG A 123 6.59 5.47 -14.38
N THR A 124 6.91 4.48 -15.24
CA THR A 124 8.28 4.11 -15.65
C THR A 124 9.24 5.31 -15.66
N PHE A 125 9.88 5.53 -14.52
CA PHE A 125 11.17 6.18 -14.47
C PHE A 125 12.14 5.09 -14.91
N ARG A 126 12.67 5.31 -16.12
CA ARG A 126 13.88 4.67 -16.62
C ARG A 126 14.96 4.81 -15.53
N TYR A 127 15.31 3.71 -14.90
CA TYR A 127 16.61 3.52 -14.25
C TYR A 127 17.10 2.14 -14.65
#